data_AF-A7SYT9-F1
#
_entry.id   AF-A7SYT9-F1
#
_cell.length_a   1.000
_cell.length_b   1.000
_cell.length_c   1.000
_cell.angle_alpha   90.00
_cell.angle_beta   90.00
_cell.angle_gamma   90.00
#
_symmetry.space_group_name_H-M   'P 1'
#
loop_
_entity.id
_entity.type
_entity.pdbx_description
1 polymer ?
#
loop_
_entity_poly.entity_id
_entity_poly.type
_entity_poly.pdbx_seq_one_letter_code
_entity_poly.pdbx_strand_id
1 'polypeptide(L)'
;EEFTDEQLLKIPVKELNRKMRGLENSEIVRLRKRRRSLKNRIYASVCKKKRVAEQKTYEVQNRILVKERNTLKMELEKVKTERDKIKEAYQTL
;
A
#
# COMPACT_ATOMS: atom_id res chain seq x y z
N GLU A 1 -19.64 -31.29 15.56
CA GLU A 1 -19.06 -31.08 14.21
C GLU A 1 -17.91 -30.10 14.30
N GLU A 2 -16.76 -30.44 13.71
CA GLU A 2 -15.59 -29.56 13.72
C GLU A 2 -15.74 -28.47 12.65
N PHE A 3 -15.54 -27.20 13.02
CA PHE A 3 -15.58 -26.10 12.04
C PHE A 3 -14.43 -26.22 11.03
N THR A 4 -14.72 -25.99 9.75
CA THR A 4 -13.66 -25.85 8.75
C THR A 4 -12.97 -24.49 8.87
N ASP A 5 -11.74 -24.39 8.36
CA ASP A 5 -10.99 -23.11 8.35
C ASP A 5 -11.76 -22.02 7.60
N GLU A 6 -12.42 -22.39 6.49
CA GLU A 6 -13.20 -21.46 5.67
C GLU A 6 -14.43 -20.96 6.41
N GLN A 7 -15.16 -21.85 7.10
CA GLN A 7 -16.28 -21.45 7.96
C GLN A 7 -15.82 -20.55 9.10
N LEU A 8 -14.70 -20.86 9.76
CA LEU A 8 -14.12 -20.03 10.83
C LEU A 8 -13.66 -18.66 10.34
N LEU A 9 -13.39 -18.48 9.06
CA LEU A 9 -13.02 -17.20 8.48
C LEU A 9 -14.23 -16.35 8.06
N LYS A 10 -15.27 -17.00 7.53
CA LYS A 10 -16.47 -16.36 6.96
C LYS A 10 -17.56 -16.05 7.98
N ILE A 11 -17.76 -16.92 8.98
CA ILE A 11 -18.83 -16.74 9.96
C ILE A 11 -18.63 -15.41 10.73
N PRO A 12 -19.67 -14.57 10.89
CA PRO A 12 -19.62 -13.39 11.74
C PRO A 12 -19.41 -13.74 13.21
N VAL A 13 -18.73 -12.87 13.97
CA VAL A 13 -18.42 -13.14 15.39
C VAL A 13 -19.68 -13.42 16.23
N LYS A 14 -20.79 -12.75 15.92
CA LYS A 14 -22.08 -12.96 16.60
C LYS A 14 -22.61 -14.38 16.41
N GLU A 15 -22.57 -14.88 15.19
CA GLU A 15 -22.99 -16.25 14.88
C GLU A 15 -22.02 -17.30 15.42
N LEU A 16 -20.71 -17.02 15.36
CA LEU A 16 -19.70 -17.87 15.96
C LEU A 16 -19.95 -18.02 17.46
N ASN A 17 -20.16 -16.91 18.17
CA ASN A 17 -20.47 -16.92 19.60
C ASN A 17 -21.76 -17.70 19.90
N ARG A 18 -22.79 -17.60 19.05
CA ARG A 18 -24.02 -18.41 19.22
C ARG A 18 -23.72 -19.90 19.09
N LYS A 19 -22.95 -20.31 18.09
CA LYS A 19 -22.57 -21.71 17.86
C LYS A 19 -21.60 -22.26 18.91
N MET A 20 -20.91 -21.39 19.66
CA MET A 20 -20.02 -21.76 20.75
C MET A 20 -20.73 -21.88 22.10
N ARG A 21 -22.01 -21.51 22.21
CA ARG A 21 -22.78 -21.71 23.44
C ARG A 21 -22.94 -23.20 23.71
N GLY A 22 -22.68 -23.61 24.96
CA GLY A 22 -22.76 -25.01 25.38
C GLY A 22 -21.51 -25.84 25.11
N LEU A 23 -20.46 -25.27 24.49
CA LEU A 23 -19.16 -25.91 24.38
C LEU A 23 -18.35 -25.72 25.68
N GLU A 24 -17.41 -26.62 25.93
CA GLU A 24 -16.46 -26.47 27.03
C GLU A 24 -15.53 -25.27 26.82
N ASN A 25 -15.07 -24.69 27.93
CA ASN A 25 -14.14 -23.56 27.92
C ASN A 25 -12.85 -23.85 27.12
N SER A 26 -12.33 -25.07 27.21
CA SER A 26 -11.14 -25.53 26.50
C SER A 26 -11.33 -25.45 24.98
N GLU A 27 -12.49 -25.89 24.49
CA GLU A 27 -12.86 -25.87 23.07
C GLU A 27 -13.10 -24.45 22.58
N ILE A 28 -13.71 -23.61 23.41
CA ILE A 28 -13.93 -22.19 23.13
C ILE A 28 -12.59 -21.48 22.88
N VAL A 29 -11.62 -21.70 23.76
CA VAL A 29 -10.28 -21.12 23.63
C VAL A 29 -9.58 -21.65 22.37
N ARG A 30 -9.68 -22.96 22.11
CA ARG A 30 -9.11 -23.60 20.90
C ARG A 30 -9.66 -22.97 19.62
N LEU A 31 -10.98 -22.81 19.51
CA LEU A 31 -11.63 -22.21 18.34
C LEU A 31 -11.26 -20.74 18.16
N ARG A 32 -11.22 -19.95 19.24
CA ARG A 32 -10.77 -18.55 19.20
C ARG A 32 -9.33 -18.43 18.72
N LYS A 33 -8.42 -19.27 19.25
CA LYS A 33 -7.02 -19.28 18.85
C LYS A 33 -6.87 -19.66 17.37
N ARG A 34 -7.57 -20.71 16.91
CA ARG A 34 -7.56 -21.13 15.50
C ARG A 34 -8.06 -20.01 14.59
N ARG A 35 -9.19 -19.38 14.91
CA ARG A 35 -9.72 -18.23 14.13
C ARG A 35 -8.75 -17.04 14.10
N ARG A 36 -8.12 -16.71 15.23
CA ARG A 36 -7.11 -15.63 15.30
C ARG A 36 -5.91 -15.93 14.39
N SER A 37 -5.37 -17.14 14.44
CA SER A 37 -4.27 -17.55 13.57
C SER A 37 -4.63 -17.49 12.09
N LEU A 38 -5.84 -17.93 11.72
CA LEU A 38 -6.33 -17.86 10.35
C LEU A 38 -6.49 -16.41 9.85
N LYS A 39 -7.11 -15.54 10.66
CA LYS A 39 -7.24 -14.10 10.32
C LYS A 39 -5.88 -13.44 10.20
N ASN A 40 -4.95 -13.70 11.13
CA ASN A 40 -3.58 -13.16 11.08
C ASN A 40 -2.84 -13.59 9.82
N ARG A 41 -3.03 -14.84 9.36
CA ARG A 41 -2.45 -15.32 8.10
C ARG A 41 -2.93 -14.49 6.90
N ILE A 42 -4.24 -14.20 6.85
CA ILE A 42 -4.82 -13.35 5.79
C ILE A 42 -4.26 -11.92 5.90
N TYR A 43 -4.24 -11.35 7.10
CA TYR A 43 -3.72 -9.99 7.30
C TYR A 43 -2.26 -9.87 6.89
N ALA A 44 -1.42 -10.89 7.16
CA ALA A 44 -0.04 -10.91 6.68
C ALA A 44 0.05 -10.91 5.15
N SER A 45 -0.81 -11.68 4.47
CA SER A 45 -0.88 -11.70 2.99
C SER A 45 -1.33 -10.34 2.44
N VAL A 46 -2.38 -9.75 3.01
CA VAL A 46 -2.90 -8.42 2.62
C VAL A 46 -1.86 -7.34 2.85
N CYS A 47 -1.18 -7.36 4.00
CA CYS A 47 -0.11 -6.41 4.32
C CYS A 47 1.04 -6.48 3.29
N LYS A 48 1.50 -7.69 2.95
CA LYS A 48 2.52 -7.88 1.90
C LYS A 48 2.06 -7.34 0.56
N LYS A 49 0.83 -7.65 0.14
CA LYS A 49 0.25 -7.16 -1.12
C LYS A 49 0.16 -5.64 -1.15
N LYS A 50 -0.35 -5.02 -0.08
CA LYS A 50 -0.48 -3.57 0.05
C LYS A 50 0.89 -2.89 -0.04
N ARG A 51 1.89 -3.40 0.69
CA ARG A 51 3.26 -2.87 0.65
C ARG A 51 3.86 -2.89 -0.75
N VAL A 52 3.71 -4.01 -1.48
CA VAL A 52 4.22 -4.13 -2.85
C VAL A 52 3.48 -3.19 -3.82
N ALA A 53 2.17 -3.02 -3.65
CA ALA A 53 1.40 -2.07 -4.45
C ALA A 53 1.84 -0.62 -4.19
N GLU A 54 1.98 -0.23 -2.92
CA GLU A 54 2.45 1.11 -2.54
C GLU A 54 3.86 1.38 -3.06
N GLN A 55 4.79 0.42 -2.95
CA GLN A 55 6.13 0.55 -3.52
C GLN A 55 6.07 0.84 -5.03
N LYS A 56 5.26 0.08 -5.79
CA LYS A 56 5.10 0.33 -7.24
C LYS A 56 4.54 1.71 -7.52
N THR A 57 3.58 2.18 -6.72
CA THR A 57 3.02 3.54 -6.84
C THR A 57 4.12 4.58 -6.64
N TYR A 58 4.95 4.45 -5.61
CA TYR A 58 6.05 5.38 -5.36
C TYR A 58 7.12 5.34 -6.46
N GLU A 59 7.45 4.15 -6.99
CA GLU A 59 8.38 4.02 -8.11
C GLU A 59 7.88 4.74 -9.37
N VAL A 60 6.58 4.63 -9.67
CA VAL A 60 5.96 5.34 -10.80
C VAL A 60 5.98 6.86 -10.56
N GLN A 61 5.58 7.32 -9.37
CA GLN A 61 5.61 8.74 -9.02
C GLN A 61 7.02 9.33 -9.11
N ASN A 62 8.02 8.62 -8.60
CA ASN A 62 9.41 9.06 -8.68
C ASN A 62 9.88 9.18 -10.13
N ARG A 63 9.53 8.23 -11.01
CA ARG A 63 9.86 8.31 -12.45
C ARG A 63 9.23 9.53 -13.12
N ILE A 64 7.97 9.84 -12.80
CA ILE A 64 7.26 11.02 -13.31
C ILE A 64 7.98 12.30 -12.85
N LEU A 65 8.23 12.43 -11.55
CA LEU A 65 8.91 13.61 -10.98
C LEU A 65 10.32 13.80 -11.55
N VAL A 66 11.07 12.72 -11.74
CA VAL A 66 12.40 12.79 -12.37
C VAL A 66 12.32 13.30 -13.80
N LYS A 67 11.31 12.86 -14.56
CA LYS A 67 11.09 13.33 -15.94
C LYS A 67 10.73 14.82 -15.95
N GLU A 68 9.77 15.23 -15.13
CA GLU A 68 9.35 16.64 -15.02
C GLU A 68 10.52 17.55 -14.63
N ARG A 69 11.30 17.16 -13.61
CA ARG A 69 12.50 17.88 -13.19
C ARG A 69 13.49 18.04 -14.34
N ASN A 70 13.72 17.00 -15.14
CA ASN A 70 14.66 17.06 -16.25
C ASN A 70 14.16 17.98 -17.36
N THR A 71 12.86 17.94 -17.69
CA THR A 71 12.22 18.86 -18.64
C THR A 71 12.40 20.30 -18.19
N LEU A 72 12.06 20.62 -16.94
CA LEU A 72 12.18 21.96 -16.39
C LEU A 72 13.63 22.46 -16.37
N LYS A 73 14.60 21.57 -16.08
CA LYS A 73 16.03 21.92 -16.18
C LYS A 73 16.42 22.31 -17.61
N MET A 74 15.98 21.56 -18.61
CA MET A 74 16.27 21.87 -20.01
C MET A 74 15.65 23.20 -20.44
N GLU A 75 14.40 23.47 -20.05
CA GLU A 75 13.72 24.73 -20.31
C GLU A 75 14.43 25.91 -19.63
N LEU A 76 14.83 25.74 -18.37
CA LEU A 76 15.58 26.74 -17.63
C LEU A 76 16.89 27.12 -18.32
N GLU A 77 17.67 26.13 -18.78
CA GLU A 77 18.94 26.40 -19.48
C GLU A 77 18.74 27.08 -20.84
N LYS A 78 17.66 26.75 -21.55
CA LYS A 78 17.29 27.48 -22.78
C LYS A 78 16.99 28.95 -22.49
N VAL A 79 16.12 29.23 -21.52
CA VAL A 79 15.73 30.60 -21.15
C VAL A 79 16.93 31.39 -20.63
N LYS A 80 17.83 30.77 -19.86
CA LYS A 80 19.08 31.42 -19.42
C LYS A 80 19.95 31.82 -20.60
N THR A 81 20.17 30.90 -21.54
CA THR A 81 20.96 31.17 -22.75
C THR A 81 20.37 32.30 -23.58
N GLU A 82 19.06 32.30 -23.79
CA GLU A 82 18.35 33.37 -24.50
C GLU A 82 18.48 34.72 -23.80
N ARG A 83 18.28 34.74 -22.47
CA ARG A 83 18.48 35.93 -21.63
C ARG A 83 19.91 36.47 -21.76
N ASP A 84 20.91 35.61 -21.72
CA ASP A 84 22.31 36.01 -21.73
C ASP A 84 22.71 36.60 -23.10
N LYS A 85 22.25 35.99 -24.21
CA LYS A 85 22.39 36.57 -25.56
C LYS A 85 21.77 37.96 -25.68
N ILE A 86 20.57 38.15 -25.14
CA ILE A 86 19.88 39.45 -25.16
C ILE A 86 20.69 40.46 -24.34
N LYS A 87 21.17 40.09 -23.15
CA LYS A 87 21.99 40.98 -22.32
C LYS A 87 23.27 41.41 -23.02
N GLU A 88 23.97 40.48 -23.66
CA GLU A 88 25.19 40.79 -24.43
C GLU A 88 24.90 41.79 -25.55
N ALA A 89 23.84 41.55 -26.35
CA ALA A 89 23.46 42.45 -27.43
C ALA A 89 23.15 43.88 -26.94
N TYR A 90 22.48 44.03 -25.79
CA TYR A 90 22.21 45.34 -25.17
C TYR A 90 23.47 46.02 -24.61
N GLN A 91 24.45 45.26 -24.11
CA GLN A 91 25.69 45.82 -23.58
C GLN A 91 26.64 46.32 -24.67
N THR A 92 26.51 45.80 -25.88
CA THR A 92 27.31 46.21 -27.04
C THR A 92 26.71 47.38 -27.84
N LEU A 93 25.53 47.87 -27.43
CA LEU A 93 24.84 49.02 -28.02
C LEU A 93 25.29 50.32 -27.35
#